data_AF-A0AA88W738-F1
#
_entry.id   AF-A0AA88W738-F1
#
_cell.length_a   1.000
_cell.length_b   1.000
_cell.length_c   1.000
_cell.angle_alpha   90.00
_cell.angle_beta   90.00
_cell.angle_gamma   90.00
#
_symmetry.space_group_name_H-M   'P 1'
#
loop_
_entity.id
_entity.type
_entity.pdbx_description
1 polymer ?
#
loop_
_entity_poly.entity_id
_entity_poly.type
_entity_poly.pdbx_seq_one_letter_code
_entity_poly.pdbx_strand_id
1 'polypeptide(L)'
;MVSKTQSQCISLAMLFLLAALASQATARSLPEAVMHEKNEQWMARYGRAYKDVGEKNKRFKIFEENVEHIESFNRANDKPYKLSINEFADLTNEEFKTTRNRFKSHVCSTSTTSFKYENLTTVPSSMDWRKKGAVTPIKDQGQCGCCWAFSAVAAMEGITQLKTGKLISLSEQELVDCDTSGEDQGCEGGLMDNAFDFIQQNHGLSTEANYPYQGVDSTCNTNKAANPAAKITAFASRATSGSLPQAAMHEKHEQWMARYGRVYTDIDEKTSVSKYLRRI
;
A
#
# COMPACT_ATOMS: atom_id res chain seq x y z
N MET A 1 66.41 31.44 18.04
CA MET A 1 65.41 32.51 17.80
C MET A 1 64.68 32.16 16.51
N VAL A 2 63.42 31.72 16.61
CA VAL A 2 62.56 31.58 15.41
C VAL A 2 62.37 32.98 14.85
N SER A 3 62.62 33.21 13.57
CA SER A 3 62.48 34.55 12.99
C SER A 3 61.01 34.98 13.11
N LYS A 4 60.77 36.28 13.32
CA LYS A 4 59.41 36.84 13.45
C LYS A 4 58.50 36.40 12.28
N THR A 5 59.07 36.29 11.08
CA THR A 5 58.42 35.81 9.86
C THR A 5 58.04 34.33 9.94
N GLN A 6 58.93 33.47 10.46
CA GLN A 6 58.65 32.04 10.62
C GLN A 6 57.55 31.79 11.66
N SER A 7 57.54 32.56 12.77
CA SER A 7 56.46 32.49 13.75
C SER A 7 55.11 32.94 13.16
N GLN A 8 55.11 33.99 12.34
CA GLN A 8 53.89 34.47 11.65
C GLN A 8 53.35 33.45 10.65
N CYS A 9 54.23 32.81 9.86
CA CYS A 9 53.81 31.76 8.91
C CYS A 9 53.19 30.54 9.63
N ILE A 10 53.76 30.12 10.76
CA ILE A 10 53.21 29.01 11.56
C ILE A 10 51.83 29.38 12.14
N SER A 11 51.68 30.60 12.66
CA SER A 11 50.38 31.08 13.17
C SER A 11 49.31 31.15 12.08
N LEU A 12 49.66 31.62 10.87
CA LEU A 12 48.73 31.65 9.74
C LEU A 12 48.34 30.23 9.28
N ALA A 13 49.30 29.30 9.19
CA ALA A 13 49.02 27.91 8.85
C ALA A 13 48.09 27.23 9.87
N MET A 14 48.30 27.47 11.16
CA MET A 14 47.43 26.99 12.24
C MET A 14 46.00 27.57 12.14
N LEU A 15 45.87 28.86 11.83
CA LEU A 15 44.57 29.51 11.63
C LEU A 15 43.82 28.92 10.42
N PHE A 16 44.52 28.68 9.30
CA PHE A 16 43.92 28.01 8.13
C PHE A 16 43.45 26.59 8.44
N LEU A 17 44.25 25.81 9.18
CA LEU A 17 43.87 24.46 9.61
C LEU A 17 42.62 24.49 10.51
N LEU A 18 42.56 25.41 11.48
CA LEU A 18 41.41 25.57 12.36
C LEU A 18 40.14 25.98 11.58
N ALA A 19 40.26 26.92 10.63
CA ALA A 19 39.14 27.33 9.79
C ALA A 19 38.65 26.18 8.89
N ALA A 20 39.56 25.38 8.33
CA ALA A 20 39.22 24.21 7.52
C ALA A 20 38.55 23.09 8.35
N LEU A 21 39.00 22.87 9.58
CA LEU A 21 38.39 21.92 10.51
C LEU A 21 37.00 22.38 10.96
N ALA A 22 36.86 23.66 11.32
CA ALA A 22 35.57 24.25 11.68
C ALA A 22 34.56 24.16 10.53
N SER A 23 34.98 24.50 9.30
CA SER A 23 34.14 24.43 8.10
C SER A 23 33.63 23.00 7.83
N GLN A 24 34.51 22.00 7.95
CA GLN A 24 34.13 20.59 7.79
C GLN A 24 33.18 20.11 8.90
N ALA A 25 33.41 20.50 10.15
CA ALA A 25 32.52 20.15 11.26
C ALA A 25 31.11 20.76 11.07
N THR A 26 31.03 22.05 10.73
CA THR A 26 29.75 22.70 10.43
C THR A 26 29.04 22.08 9.24
N ALA A 27 29.78 21.74 8.17
CA ALA A 27 29.22 21.13 6.97
C ALA A 27 28.64 19.72 7.21
N ARG A 28 29.14 18.98 8.20
CA ARG A 28 28.55 17.69 8.62
C ARG A 28 27.34 17.87 9.53
N SER A 29 27.41 18.82 10.48
CA SER A 29 26.35 19.03 11.48
C SER A 29 25.04 19.60 10.91
N LEU A 30 25.12 20.40 9.84
CA LEU A 30 23.94 21.06 9.28
C LEU A 30 22.98 20.07 8.57
N PRO A 31 23.43 19.18 7.67
CA PRO A 31 22.57 18.14 7.08
C PRO A 31 21.94 17.23 8.14
N GLU A 32 22.71 16.82 9.15
CA GLU A 32 22.23 15.97 10.24
C GLU A 32 21.12 16.67 11.05
N ALA A 33 21.31 17.94 11.42
CA ALA A 33 20.30 18.73 12.12
C ALA A 33 19.01 18.91 11.30
N VAL A 34 19.12 19.14 9.99
CA VAL A 34 17.98 19.24 9.08
C VAL A 34 17.23 17.92 8.97
N MET A 35 17.95 16.78 8.89
CA MET A 35 17.32 15.46 8.84
C MET A 35 16.58 15.13 10.14
N HIS A 36 17.16 15.48 11.29
CA HIS A 36 16.50 15.37 12.59
C HIS A 36 15.22 16.20 12.67
N GLU A 37 15.26 17.48 12.28
CA GLU A 37 14.07 18.33 12.27
C GLU A 37 12.96 17.76 11.37
N LYS A 38 13.34 17.30 10.18
CA LYS A 38 12.43 16.66 9.22
C LYS A 38 11.79 15.40 9.80
N ASN A 39 12.54 14.59 10.54
CA ASN A 39 12.03 13.40 11.21
C ASN A 39 11.06 13.77 12.35
N GLU A 40 11.37 14.76 13.19
CA GLU A 40 10.49 15.20 14.27
C GLU A 40 9.15 15.73 13.74
N GLN A 41 9.18 16.54 12.68
CA GLN A 41 7.95 17.02 12.01
C GLN A 41 7.14 15.85 11.42
N TRP A 42 7.82 14.89 10.81
CA TRP A 42 7.18 13.69 10.27
C TRP A 42 6.56 12.82 11.37
N MET A 43 7.27 12.59 12.48
CA MET A 43 6.75 11.85 13.63
C MET A 43 5.51 12.52 14.22
N ALA A 44 5.55 13.85 14.38
CA ALA A 44 4.40 14.62 14.85
C ALA A 44 3.20 14.49 13.90
N ARG A 45 3.45 14.56 12.59
CA ARG A 45 2.40 14.41 11.56
C ARG A 45 1.72 13.04 11.57
N TYR A 46 2.48 11.97 11.81
CA TYR A 46 1.98 10.59 11.77
C TYR A 46 1.78 9.97 13.15
N GLY A 47 1.83 10.77 14.22
CA GLY A 47 1.61 10.30 15.60
C GLY A 47 2.58 9.22 16.04
N ARG A 48 3.85 9.28 15.60
CA ARG A 48 4.84 8.23 15.89
C ARG A 48 5.37 8.37 17.31
N ALA A 49 5.29 7.27 18.06
CA ALA A 49 5.90 7.09 19.37
C ALA A 49 6.60 5.73 19.40
N TYR A 50 7.80 5.69 19.98
CA TYR A 50 8.62 4.48 20.03
C TYR A 50 8.83 4.03 21.47
N LYS A 51 8.99 2.72 21.66
CA LYS A 51 9.11 2.08 22.98
C LYS A 51 10.29 2.60 23.82
N ASP A 52 11.41 2.90 23.16
CA ASP A 52 12.66 3.28 23.80
C ASP A 52 13.54 4.05 22.82
N VAL A 53 14.62 4.65 23.35
CA VAL A 53 15.58 5.44 22.58
C VAL A 53 16.30 4.59 21.52
N GLY A 54 16.51 3.30 21.79
CA GLY A 54 17.12 2.38 20.83
C GLY A 54 16.27 2.20 19.58
N GLU A 55 14.97 1.95 19.76
CA GLU A 55 14.01 1.86 18.66
C GLU A 55 13.86 3.19 17.93
N LYS A 56 13.78 4.32 18.66
CA LYS A 56 13.75 5.66 18.04
C LYS A 56 14.97 5.88 17.14
N ASN A 57 16.18 5.54 17.61
CA ASN A 57 17.40 5.67 16.83
C ASN A 57 17.44 4.73 15.62
N LYS A 58 16.95 3.49 15.76
CA LYS A 58 16.82 2.55 14.64
C LYS A 58 15.88 3.11 13.57
N ARG A 59 14.71 3.59 13.98
CA ARG A 59 13.67 4.14 13.09
C ARG A 59 14.12 5.43 12.41
N PHE A 60 14.86 6.28 13.11
CA PHE A 60 15.49 7.47 12.54
C PHE A 60 16.46 7.12 11.40
N LYS A 61 17.34 6.12 11.57
CA LYS A 61 18.25 5.68 10.50
C LYS A 61 17.51 5.17 9.27
N ILE A 62 16.47 4.36 9.48
CA ILE A 62 15.62 3.88 8.37
C ILE A 62 14.92 5.05 7.67
N PHE A 63 14.44 6.03 8.44
CA PHE A 63 13.87 7.26 7.91
C PHE A 63 14.84 8.04 7.04
N GLU A 64 16.06 8.27 7.52
CA GLU A 64 17.12 8.94 6.78
C GLU A 64 17.41 8.24 5.45
N GLU A 65 17.68 6.92 5.47
CA GLU A 65 17.94 6.11 4.29
C GLU A 65 16.79 6.20 3.26
N ASN A 66 15.56 6.13 3.74
CA ASN A 66 14.36 6.22 2.91
C ASN A 66 14.18 7.62 2.30
N VAL A 67 14.44 8.69 3.07
CA VAL A 67 14.37 10.07 2.58
C VAL A 67 15.43 10.32 1.51
N GLU A 68 16.66 9.86 1.72
CA GLU A 68 17.74 9.98 0.74
C GLU A 68 17.40 9.24 -0.55
N HIS A 69 16.82 8.03 -0.44
CA HIS A 69 16.34 7.29 -1.60
C HIS A 69 15.28 8.05 -2.40
N ILE A 70 14.27 8.61 -1.71
CA ILE A 70 13.20 9.42 -2.32
C ILE A 70 13.78 10.63 -3.05
N GLU A 71 14.69 11.36 -2.42
CA GLU A 71 15.29 12.56 -2.99
C GLU A 71 16.19 12.25 -4.18
N SER A 72 17.01 11.19 -4.09
CA SER A 72 17.85 10.71 -5.18
C SER A 72 17.01 10.28 -6.39
N PHE A 73 15.96 9.49 -6.16
CA PHE A 73 15.02 9.05 -7.19
C PHE A 73 14.35 10.24 -7.89
N ASN A 74 13.83 11.20 -7.12
CA ASN A 74 13.15 12.37 -7.67
C ASN A 74 14.11 13.32 -8.41
N ARG A 75 15.38 13.36 -8.01
CA ARG A 75 16.42 14.16 -8.67
C ARG A 75 16.83 13.59 -10.03
N ALA A 76 16.83 12.26 -10.17
CA ALA A 76 17.11 11.60 -11.45
C ALA A 76 16.09 12.01 -12.53
N ASN A 77 14.82 12.24 -12.14
CA ASN A 77 13.76 12.76 -13.01
C ASN A 77 13.60 11.97 -14.33
N ASP A 78 13.88 10.67 -14.29
CA ASP A 78 13.85 9.74 -15.42
C ASP A 78 12.57 8.88 -15.45
N LYS A 79 11.76 8.95 -14.39
CA LYS A 79 10.49 8.24 -14.26
C LYS A 79 9.29 9.20 -14.38
N PRO A 80 8.15 8.74 -14.90
CA PRO A 80 6.94 9.55 -15.03
C PRO A 80 6.19 9.75 -13.69
N TYR A 81 6.80 9.37 -12.56
CA TYR A 81 6.24 9.48 -11.23
C TYR A 81 7.31 9.93 -10.23
N LYS A 82 6.85 10.44 -9.08
CA LYS A 82 7.72 10.88 -7.98
C LYS A 82 7.42 10.07 -6.73
N LEU A 83 8.43 9.89 -5.91
CA LEU A 83 8.29 9.33 -4.57
C LEU A 83 8.03 10.44 -3.56
N SER A 84 7.30 10.11 -2.49
CA SER A 84 7.03 11.04 -1.40
C SER A 84 7.28 10.37 -0.06
N ILE A 85 7.70 11.17 0.91
CA ILE A 85 7.65 10.76 2.31
C ILE A 85 6.19 10.56 2.69
N ASN A 86 5.89 9.43 3.29
CA ASN A 86 4.57 9.06 3.79
C ASN A 86 4.72 8.34 5.15
N GLU A 87 3.66 7.73 5.66
CA GLU A 87 3.68 7.07 6.97
C GLU A 87 4.65 5.88 7.05
N PHE A 88 5.09 5.31 5.92
CA PHE A 88 5.99 4.16 5.89
C PHE A 88 7.47 4.53 5.86
N ALA A 89 7.79 5.82 6.04
CA ALA A 89 9.15 6.32 5.93
C ALA A 89 10.09 5.74 7.00
N ASP A 90 9.61 5.18 8.11
CA ASP A 90 10.44 4.52 9.13
C ASP A 90 10.47 2.98 9.05
N LEU A 91 9.94 2.40 7.96
CA LEU A 91 9.95 0.97 7.72
C LEU A 91 10.98 0.58 6.66
N THR A 92 11.67 -0.53 6.88
CA THR A 92 12.44 -1.19 5.82
C THR A 92 11.48 -1.78 4.77
N ASN A 93 11.98 -2.10 3.58
CA ASN A 93 11.15 -2.75 2.56
C ASN A 93 10.63 -4.13 3.02
N GLU A 94 11.43 -4.86 3.79
CA GLU A 94 11.05 -6.17 4.33
C GLU A 94 10.01 -6.03 5.46
N GLU A 95 10.15 -5.05 6.36
CA GLU A 95 9.09 -4.74 7.35
C GLU A 95 7.79 -4.33 6.66
N PHE A 96 7.86 -3.52 5.59
CA PHE A 96 6.67 -3.14 4.82
C PHE A 96 5.99 -4.35 4.17
N LYS A 97 6.73 -5.19 3.45
CA LYS A 97 6.19 -6.40 2.80
C LYS A 97 5.59 -7.37 3.81
N THR A 98 6.32 -7.66 4.89
CA THR A 98 5.89 -8.64 5.90
C THR A 98 4.71 -8.17 6.73
N THR A 99 4.45 -6.87 6.85
CA THR A 99 3.29 -6.38 7.63
C THR A 99 2.10 -6.00 6.75
N ARG A 100 2.30 -5.70 5.46
CA ARG A 100 1.24 -5.18 4.58
C ARG A 100 0.91 -6.08 3.39
N ASN A 101 1.87 -6.85 2.89
CA ASN A 101 1.75 -7.61 1.64
C ASN A 101 1.77 -9.12 1.89
N ARG A 102 0.90 -9.61 2.77
CA ARG A 102 0.74 -11.06 3.01
C ARG A 102 -0.27 -11.69 2.05
N PHE A 103 -0.20 -11.36 0.77
CA PHE A 103 -0.96 -12.10 -0.23
C PHE A 103 -0.33 -13.48 -0.43
N LYS A 104 -1.12 -14.55 -0.32
CA LYS A 104 -0.64 -15.92 -0.55
C LYS A 104 -0.73 -16.23 -2.04
N SER A 105 0.30 -15.86 -2.79
CA SER A 105 0.35 -16.14 -4.23
C SER A 105 0.45 -17.65 -4.47
N HIS A 106 -0.67 -18.28 -4.80
CA HIS A 106 -0.74 -19.61 -5.39
C HIS A 106 -1.64 -19.60 -6.63
N VAL A 107 -1.48 -20.63 -7.46
CA VAL A 107 -2.18 -20.81 -8.74
C VAL A 107 -3.68 -20.61 -8.51
N CYS A 108 -4.26 -19.56 -9.11
CA CYS A 108 -5.71 -19.31 -9.12
C CYS A 108 -6.45 -20.64 -9.32
N SER A 109 -7.46 -20.86 -8.47
CA SER A 109 -8.32 -22.04 -8.52
C SER A 109 -8.70 -22.37 -9.96
N THR A 110 -8.59 -23.66 -10.32
CA THR A 110 -8.94 -24.19 -11.64
C THR A 110 -10.44 -24.18 -11.91
N SER A 111 -11.25 -23.63 -10.99
CA SER A 111 -12.67 -23.40 -11.18
C SER A 111 -12.93 -22.24 -12.14
N THR A 112 -12.64 -22.49 -13.42
CA THR A 112 -13.00 -21.62 -14.53
C THR A 112 -14.51 -21.65 -14.75
N THR A 113 -15.25 -20.72 -14.17
CA THR A 113 -16.43 -20.20 -14.87
C THR A 113 -15.89 -19.44 -16.08
N SER A 114 -15.87 -20.11 -17.25
CA SER A 114 -15.38 -19.49 -18.47
C SER A 114 -16.28 -18.30 -18.82
N PHE A 115 -15.76 -17.10 -18.61
CA PHE A 115 -16.48 -15.90 -18.97
C PHE A 115 -16.46 -15.74 -20.50
N LYS A 116 -17.65 -15.64 -21.11
CA LYS A 116 -17.77 -15.40 -22.55
C LYS A 116 -17.48 -13.93 -22.82
N TYR A 117 -16.35 -13.67 -23.47
CA TYR A 117 -16.04 -12.37 -24.04
C TYR A 117 -17.13 -12.01 -25.07
N GLU A 118 -18.05 -11.12 -24.70
CA GLU A 118 -18.82 -10.40 -25.72
C GLU A 118 -17.89 -9.37 -26.34
N ASN A 119 -17.88 -9.28 -27.67
CA ASN A 119 -17.15 -8.23 -28.38
C ASN A 119 -17.75 -6.87 -28.00
N LEU A 120 -17.21 -6.22 -26.98
CA LEU A 120 -17.49 -4.82 -26.70
C LEU A 120 -16.91 -4.01 -27.87
N THR A 121 -17.79 -3.53 -28.74
CA THR A 121 -17.41 -2.76 -29.92
C THR A 121 -16.85 -1.38 -29.58
N THR A 122 -17.06 -0.89 -28.36
CA THR A 122 -16.58 0.42 -27.89
C THR A 122 -16.26 0.39 -26.39
N VAL A 123 -14.97 0.41 -26.05
CA VAL A 123 -14.46 0.72 -24.70
C VAL A 123 -14.13 2.23 -24.66
N PRO A 124 -14.55 2.98 -23.64
CA PRO A 124 -14.20 4.40 -23.56
C PRO A 124 -12.69 4.58 -23.36
N SER A 125 -12.13 5.63 -23.97
CA SER A 125 -10.70 5.96 -23.87
C SER A 125 -10.23 6.33 -22.45
N SER A 126 -11.15 6.62 -21.55
CA SER A 126 -10.86 6.77 -20.12
C SER A 126 -12.07 6.38 -19.27
N MET A 127 -11.81 5.79 -18.11
CA MET A 127 -12.82 5.46 -17.14
C MET A 127 -12.34 5.73 -15.72
N ASP A 128 -13.19 6.38 -14.93
CA ASP A 128 -12.94 6.64 -13.51
C ASP A 128 -14.20 6.34 -12.70
N TRP A 129 -14.22 5.17 -12.06
CA TRP A 129 -15.35 4.70 -11.25
C TRP A 129 -15.64 5.60 -10.04
N ARG A 130 -14.66 6.41 -9.58
CA ARG A 130 -14.88 7.40 -8.51
C ARG A 130 -15.83 8.48 -8.98
N LYS A 131 -15.66 8.97 -10.21
CA LYS A 131 -16.56 9.96 -10.83
C LYS A 131 -17.96 9.39 -11.12
N LYS A 132 -18.10 8.06 -11.09
CA LYS A 132 -19.37 7.35 -11.25
C LYS A 132 -20.02 6.96 -9.91
N GLY A 133 -19.42 7.35 -8.78
CA GLY A 133 -19.94 7.05 -7.45
C GLY A 133 -19.84 5.57 -7.05
N ALA A 134 -19.00 4.77 -7.73
CA ALA A 134 -18.82 3.33 -7.47
C ALA A 134 -17.56 3.03 -6.63
N VAL A 135 -17.10 4.02 -5.87
CA VAL A 135 -15.89 3.93 -5.04
C VAL A 135 -16.13 4.59 -3.69
N THR A 136 -16.07 3.80 -2.64
CA THR A 136 -16.03 4.25 -1.23
C THR A 136 -14.76 5.06 -0.94
N PRO A 137 -14.72 5.83 0.16
CA PRO A 137 -13.48 6.46 0.62
C PRO A 137 -12.35 5.43 0.77
N ILE A 138 -11.11 5.89 0.60
CA ILE A 138 -9.92 5.04 0.79
C ILE A 138 -9.89 4.58 2.25
N LYS A 139 -9.68 3.27 2.45
CA LYS A 139 -9.54 2.64 3.77
C LYS A 139 -8.06 2.29 4.05
N ASP A 140 -7.74 1.94 5.29
CA ASP A 140 -6.40 1.58 5.73
C ASP A 140 -6.40 0.21 6.43
N GLN A 141 -5.66 -0.75 5.87
CA GLN A 141 -5.51 -2.10 6.43
C GLN A 141 -4.61 -2.14 7.68
N GLY A 142 -3.96 -1.03 8.04
CA GLY A 142 -3.04 -1.00 9.16
C GLY A 142 -1.96 -2.09 9.03
N GLN A 143 -1.52 -2.67 10.15
CA GLN A 143 -0.48 -3.71 10.18
C GLN A 143 -0.99 -5.13 9.92
N CYS A 144 -2.25 -5.27 9.51
CA CYS A 144 -2.87 -6.55 9.21
C CYS A 144 -2.67 -6.90 7.73
N GLY A 145 -2.17 -8.10 7.43
CA GLY A 145 -1.95 -8.61 6.09
C GLY A 145 -3.23 -9.02 5.35
N CYS A 146 -4.29 -8.23 5.46
CA CYS A 146 -5.62 -8.52 4.94
C CYS A 146 -5.95 -7.76 3.64
N CYS A 147 -4.94 -7.38 2.85
CA CYS A 147 -5.14 -6.69 1.56
C CYS A 147 -6.11 -7.45 0.62
N TRP A 148 -6.14 -8.78 0.73
CA TRP A 148 -7.09 -9.66 0.04
C TRP A 148 -8.55 -9.33 0.36
N ALA A 149 -8.88 -9.10 1.64
CA ALA A 149 -10.22 -8.77 2.10
C ALA A 149 -10.65 -7.38 1.61
N PHE A 150 -9.78 -6.37 1.72
CA PHE A 150 -10.02 -5.03 1.17
C PHE A 150 -10.26 -5.05 -0.34
N SER A 151 -9.48 -5.86 -1.07
CA SER A 151 -9.59 -6.01 -2.51
C SER A 151 -10.93 -6.64 -2.92
N ALA A 152 -11.33 -7.72 -2.24
CA ALA A 152 -12.60 -8.40 -2.47
C ALA A 152 -13.81 -7.50 -2.12
N VAL A 153 -13.77 -6.85 -0.95
CA VAL A 153 -14.80 -5.89 -0.52
C VAL A 153 -14.94 -4.76 -1.51
N ALA A 154 -13.83 -4.13 -1.94
CA ALA A 154 -13.90 -3.05 -2.92
C ALA A 154 -14.53 -3.53 -4.24
N ALA A 155 -14.16 -4.70 -4.77
CA ALA A 155 -14.83 -5.22 -5.96
C ALA A 155 -16.36 -5.37 -5.74
N MET A 156 -16.76 -5.95 -4.60
CA MET A 156 -18.16 -6.17 -4.23
C MET A 156 -18.96 -4.86 -4.04
N GLU A 157 -18.41 -3.87 -3.36
CA GLU A 157 -19.02 -2.55 -3.20
C GLU A 157 -19.26 -1.86 -4.55
N GLY A 158 -18.30 -2.00 -5.48
CA GLY A 158 -18.37 -1.40 -6.81
C GLY A 158 -19.49 -2.00 -7.66
N ILE A 159 -19.58 -3.34 -7.70
CA ILE A 159 -20.66 -4.02 -8.41
C ILE A 159 -22.02 -3.80 -7.73
N THR A 160 -22.05 -3.66 -6.40
CA THR A 160 -23.27 -3.32 -5.64
C THR A 160 -23.81 -1.95 -6.05
N GLN A 161 -22.95 -0.93 -6.14
CA GLN A 161 -23.35 0.39 -6.67
C GLN A 161 -23.89 0.27 -8.10
N LEU A 162 -23.22 -0.49 -8.96
CA LEU A 162 -23.63 -0.62 -10.36
C LEU A 162 -24.98 -1.32 -10.54
N LYS A 163 -25.30 -2.29 -9.67
CA LYS A 163 -26.54 -3.06 -9.76
C LYS A 163 -27.71 -2.40 -9.05
N THR A 164 -27.45 -1.72 -7.93
CA THR A 164 -28.52 -1.21 -7.06
C THR A 164 -28.64 0.32 -7.06
N GLY A 165 -27.63 1.01 -7.58
CA GLY A 165 -27.49 2.46 -7.47
C GLY A 165 -27.07 2.95 -6.07
N LYS A 166 -26.78 2.04 -5.13
CA LYS A 166 -26.42 2.37 -3.73
C LYS A 166 -24.99 1.95 -3.41
N LEU A 167 -24.20 2.91 -2.94
CA LEU A 167 -22.80 2.69 -2.58
C LEU A 167 -22.80 2.39 -1.09
N ILE A 168 -22.59 1.12 -0.78
CA ILE A 168 -22.62 0.60 0.59
C ILE A 168 -21.19 0.28 0.96
N SER A 169 -20.70 0.84 2.06
CA SER A 169 -19.40 0.42 2.63
C SER A 169 -19.58 -0.92 3.33
N LEU A 170 -18.89 -1.95 2.87
CA LEU A 170 -18.99 -3.32 3.39
C LEU A 170 -17.80 -3.64 4.32
N SER A 171 -17.97 -4.65 5.16
CA SER A 171 -17.01 -5.00 6.22
C SER A 171 -15.86 -5.87 5.70
N GLU A 172 -14.63 -5.35 5.78
CA GLU A 172 -13.43 -6.18 5.66
C GLU A 172 -13.24 -7.09 6.87
N GLN A 173 -13.64 -6.66 8.06
CA GLN A 173 -13.45 -7.42 9.29
C GLN A 173 -14.26 -8.71 9.31
N GLU A 174 -15.45 -8.72 8.70
CA GLU A 174 -16.23 -9.94 8.56
C GLU A 174 -15.49 -11.00 7.75
N LEU A 175 -14.79 -10.61 6.68
CA LEU A 175 -13.90 -11.54 5.96
C LEU A 175 -12.71 -11.98 6.83
N VAL A 176 -12.05 -11.03 7.49
CA VAL A 176 -10.89 -11.34 8.36
C VAL A 176 -11.24 -12.34 9.48
N ASP A 177 -12.42 -12.18 10.10
CA ASP A 177 -12.82 -12.98 11.26
C ASP A 177 -13.55 -14.29 10.89
N CYS A 178 -14.27 -14.31 9.76
CA CYS A 178 -15.18 -15.41 9.41
C CYS A 178 -14.71 -16.25 8.23
N ASP A 179 -13.93 -15.70 7.30
CA ASP A 179 -13.32 -16.45 6.21
C ASP A 179 -11.94 -16.94 6.62
N THR A 180 -11.93 -17.87 7.59
CA THR A 180 -10.70 -18.48 8.13
C THR A 180 -10.60 -19.97 7.77
N SER A 181 -11.35 -20.40 6.75
CA SER A 181 -11.36 -21.78 6.30
C SER A 181 -10.44 -21.96 5.10
N GLY A 182 -9.69 -23.07 5.04
CA GLY A 182 -8.79 -23.32 3.93
C GLY A 182 -7.52 -22.46 3.98
N GLU A 183 -7.29 -21.63 2.96
CA GLU A 183 -6.04 -20.88 2.78
C GLU A 183 -6.05 -19.49 3.45
N ASP A 184 -7.24 -18.95 3.72
CA ASP A 184 -7.41 -17.64 4.34
C ASP A 184 -7.18 -17.70 5.84
N GLN A 185 -6.33 -16.80 6.32
CA GLN A 185 -5.85 -16.76 7.70
C GLN A 185 -5.86 -15.32 8.21
N GLY A 186 -6.94 -14.58 7.95
CA GLY A 186 -7.13 -13.22 8.45
C GLY A 186 -5.95 -12.28 8.11
N CYS A 187 -5.27 -11.79 9.14
CA CYS A 187 -4.10 -10.94 9.03
C CYS A 187 -2.84 -11.63 8.53
N GLU A 188 -2.79 -12.97 8.52
CA GLU A 188 -1.67 -13.75 7.96
C GLU A 188 -1.81 -14.03 6.46
N GLY A 189 -2.87 -13.52 5.84
CA GLY A 189 -3.04 -13.54 4.40
C GLY A 189 -4.19 -14.38 3.89
N GLY A 190 -4.53 -14.18 2.62
CA GLY A 190 -5.66 -14.81 1.96
C GLY A 190 -5.74 -14.50 0.47
N LEU A 191 -6.82 -14.97 -0.16
CA LEU A 191 -7.10 -14.90 -1.59
C LEU A 191 -8.46 -14.26 -1.88
N MET A 192 -8.51 -13.35 -2.84
CA MET A 192 -9.75 -12.69 -3.27
C MET A 192 -10.80 -13.69 -3.78
N ASP A 193 -10.38 -14.75 -4.48
CA ASP A 193 -11.28 -15.77 -5.01
C ASP A 193 -11.97 -16.56 -3.89
N ASN A 194 -11.22 -16.96 -2.85
CA ASN A 194 -11.80 -17.62 -1.68
C ASN A 194 -12.75 -16.67 -0.94
N ALA A 195 -12.40 -15.39 -0.82
CA ALA A 195 -13.29 -14.39 -0.25
C ALA A 195 -14.63 -14.33 -1.01
N PHE A 196 -14.63 -14.38 -2.34
CA PHE A 196 -15.86 -14.41 -3.11
C PHE A 196 -16.65 -15.72 -2.98
N ASP A 197 -15.96 -16.86 -2.85
CA ASP A 197 -16.59 -18.13 -2.50
C ASP A 197 -17.27 -18.07 -1.12
N PHE A 198 -16.57 -17.54 -0.12
CA PHE A 198 -17.10 -17.29 1.23
C PHE A 198 -18.32 -16.37 1.17
N ILE A 199 -18.25 -15.22 0.49
CA ILE A 199 -19.36 -14.27 0.40
C ILE A 199 -20.62 -14.94 -0.19
N GLN A 200 -20.47 -15.81 -1.19
CA GLN A 200 -21.60 -16.55 -1.76
C GLN A 200 -22.21 -17.52 -0.74
N GLN A 201 -21.37 -18.28 -0.04
CA GLN A 201 -21.79 -19.25 0.98
C GLN A 201 -22.41 -18.57 2.21
N ASN A 202 -21.85 -17.44 2.63
CA ASN A 202 -22.32 -16.60 3.73
C ASN A 202 -23.54 -15.74 3.36
N HIS A 203 -23.99 -15.80 2.10
CA HIS A 203 -25.12 -15.04 1.55
C HIS A 203 -24.96 -13.51 1.57
N GLY A 204 -23.72 -13.03 1.66
CA GLY A 204 -23.36 -11.62 1.59
C GLY A 204 -22.37 -11.18 2.66
N LEU A 205 -22.23 -9.86 2.81
CA LEU A 205 -21.45 -9.22 3.86
C LEU A 205 -22.26 -8.11 4.54
N SER A 206 -21.97 -7.88 5.81
CA SER A 206 -22.47 -6.75 6.60
C SER A 206 -21.86 -5.42 6.15
N THR A 207 -22.47 -4.32 6.59
CA THR A 207 -21.87 -3.00 6.44
C THR A 207 -20.66 -2.82 7.35
N GLU A 208 -19.72 -1.96 6.93
CA GLU A 208 -18.60 -1.50 7.75
C GLU A 208 -19.07 -0.89 9.08
N ALA A 209 -20.21 -0.18 9.08
CA ALA A 209 -20.76 0.40 10.30
C ALA A 209 -21.25 -0.65 11.32
N ASN A 210 -21.75 -1.79 10.84
CA ASN A 210 -22.27 -2.87 11.69
C ASN A 210 -21.17 -3.82 12.16
N TYR A 211 -20.18 -4.07 11.31
CA TYR A 211 -19.00 -4.89 11.62
C TYR A 211 -17.72 -4.10 11.32
N PRO A 212 -17.31 -3.17 12.22
CA PRO A 212 -16.21 -2.25 11.93
C PRO A 212 -14.84 -2.91 11.93
N TYR A 213 -13.97 -2.42 11.06
CA TYR A 213 -12.58 -2.83 10.96
C TYR A 213 -11.79 -2.58 12.25
N GLN A 214 -11.05 -3.61 12.67
CA GLN A 214 -10.20 -3.62 13.88
C GLN A 214 -8.72 -3.81 13.56
N GLY A 215 -8.38 -4.29 12.35
CA GLY A 215 -6.99 -4.49 11.94
C GLY A 215 -6.25 -5.56 12.73
N VAL A 216 -6.98 -6.53 13.28
CA VAL A 216 -6.48 -7.69 14.01
C VAL A 216 -7.40 -8.89 13.77
N ASP A 217 -6.88 -10.09 13.96
CA ASP A 217 -7.71 -11.29 13.96
C ASP A 217 -8.61 -11.34 15.20
N SER A 218 -9.88 -11.67 15.00
CA SER A 218 -10.84 -11.91 16.05
C SER A 218 -11.72 -13.12 15.70
N THR A 219 -12.51 -13.58 16.67
CA THR A 219 -13.51 -14.61 16.42
C THR A 219 -14.67 -14.04 15.60
N CYS A 220 -15.12 -14.78 14.58
CA CYS A 220 -16.31 -14.45 13.80
C CYS A 220 -17.52 -14.11 14.69
N ASN A 221 -18.02 -12.88 14.56
CA ASN A 221 -19.19 -12.41 15.28
C ASN A 221 -20.46 -12.67 14.47
N THR A 222 -21.09 -13.82 14.70
CA THR A 222 -22.30 -14.24 13.99
C THR A 222 -23.48 -13.29 14.15
N ASN A 223 -23.59 -12.59 15.29
CA ASN A 223 -24.66 -11.60 15.50
C ASN A 223 -24.48 -10.38 14.59
N LYS A 224 -23.24 -9.92 14.40
CA LYS A 224 -22.94 -8.84 13.45
C LYS A 224 -23.13 -9.34 12.01
N ALA A 225 -22.64 -10.53 11.68
CA ALA A 225 -22.78 -11.12 10.35
C ALA A 225 -24.23 -11.50 9.96
N ALA A 226 -25.16 -11.57 10.91
CA ALA A 226 -26.52 -12.08 10.69
C ALA A 226 -27.36 -11.27 9.68
N ASN A 227 -27.00 -10.02 9.37
CA ASN A 227 -27.76 -9.15 8.47
C ASN A 227 -26.88 -8.63 7.31
N PRO A 228 -26.65 -9.44 6.26
CA PRO A 228 -25.91 -9.00 5.09
C PRO A 228 -26.56 -7.80 4.39
N ALA A 229 -25.75 -6.80 4.06
CA ALA A 229 -26.18 -5.57 3.38
C ALA A 229 -26.10 -5.66 1.86
N ALA A 230 -25.21 -6.50 1.34
CA ALA A 230 -25.08 -6.78 -0.08
C ALA A 230 -24.59 -8.22 -0.28
N LYS A 231 -24.81 -8.77 -1.47
CA LYS A 231 -24.38 -10.12 -1.85
C LYS A 231 -23.96 -10.19 -3.30
N ILE A 232 -23.14 -11.19 -3.63
CA ILE A 232 -22.84 -11.59 -5.01
C ILE A 232 -23.37 -13.01 -5.25
N THR A 233 -23.63 -13.33 -6.51
CA THR A 233 -24.15 -14.65 -6.92
C THR A 233 -23.15 -15.44 -7.76
N ALA A 234 -22.06 -14.80 -8.18
CA ALA A 234 -20.98 -15.39 -8.96
C ALA A 234 -19.78 -14.43 -9.00
N PHE A 235 -18.60 -14.99 -9.20
CA PHE A 235 -17.41 -14.27 -9.66
C PHE A 235 -16.76 -15.05 -10.81
N ALA A 236 -15.82 -14.41 -11.49
CA ALA A 236 -15.06 -15.04 -12.57
C ALA A 236 -13.61 -14.56 -12.50
N SER A 237 -12.70 -15.50 -12.62
CA SER A 237 -11.26 -15.24 -12.67
C SER A 237 -10.77 -15.34 -14.11
N ARG A 238 -9.72 -14.59 -14.44
CA ARG A 238 -9.07 -14.71 -15.75
C ARG A 238 -8.32 -16.04 -15.79
N ALA A 239 -8.59 -16.87 -16.80
CA ALA A 239 -7.79 -18.06 -17.05
C ALA A 239 -6.31 -17.67 -17.23
N THR A 240 -5.44 -18.27 -16.40
CA THR A 240 -3.98 -18.10 -16.47
C THR A 240 -3.34 -19.02 -17.52
N SER A 241 -4.08 -20.02 -18.01
CA SER A 241 -3.62 -20.98 -19.01
C SER A 241 -3.89 -20.50 -20.43
N GLY A 242 -2.83 -20.04 -21.11
CA GLY A 242 -2.84 -19.67 -22.52
C GLY A 242 -2.22 -18.29 -22.72
N SER A 243 -1.01 -18.29 -23.26
CA SER A 243 -0.15 -17.14 -23.57
C SER A 243 -0.80 -16.08 -24.46
N LEU A 244 -1.74 -15.30 -23.92
CA LEU A 244 -2.15 -14.06 -24.55
C LEU A 244 -1.01 -13.06 -24.42
N PRO A 245 -0.65 -12.35 -25.50
CA PRO A 245 0.30 -11.24 -25.41
C PRO A 245 -0.17 -10.23 -24.36
N GLN A 246 0.77 -9.59 -23.65
CA GLN A 246 0.47 -8.61 -22.59
C GLN A 246 -0.55 -7.56 -23.02
N ALA A 247 -0.46 -7.07 -24.27
CA ALA A 247 -1.39 -6.10 -24.84
C ALA A 247 -2.84 -6.63 -24.89
N ALA A 248 -3.04 -7.87 -25.32
CA ALA A 248 -4.36 -8.50 -25.35
C ALA A 248 -4.92 -8.73 -23.93
N MET A 249 -4.05 -8.97 -22.95
CA MET A 249 -4.46 -9.03 -21.54
C MET A 249 -4.90 -7.67 -20.99
N HIS A 250 -4.20 -6.58 -21.36
CA HIS A 250 -4.58 -5.22 -20.99
C HIS A 250 -5.91 -4.80 -21.61
N GLU A 251 -6.09 -5.01 -22.91
CA GLU A 251 -7.34 -4.68 -23.61
C GLU A 251 -8.54 -5.41 -22.99
N LYS A 252 -8.39 -6.71 -22.69
CA LYS A 252 -9.42 -7.48 -21.99
C LYS A 252 -9.71 -6.95 -20.58
N HIS A 253 -8.68 -6.51 -19.87
CA HIS A 253 -8.86 -5.90 -18.54
C HIS A 253 -9.64 -4.59 -18.63
N GLU A 254 -9.36 -3.75 -19.63
CA GLU A 254 -10.10 -2.51 -19.88
C GLU A 254 -11.57 -2.77 -20.23
N GLN A 255 -11.84 -3.78 -21.08
CA GLN A 255 -13.19 -4.24 -21.41
C GLN A 255 -13.96 -4.69 -20.16
N TRP A 256 -13.31 -5.44 -19.26
CA TRP A 256 -13.91 -5.86 -17.99
C TRP A 256 -14.22 -4.68 -17.08
N MET A 257 -13.24 -3.80 -16.89
CA MET A 257 -13.40 -2.61 -16.07
C MET A 257 -14.53 -1.73 -16.60
N ALA A 258 -14.68 -1.62 -17.93
CA ALA A 258 -15.71 -0.83 -18.57
C ALA A 258 -17.12 -1.38 -18.37
N ARG A 259 -17.27 -2.72 -18.33
CA ARG A 259 -18.56 -3.39 -18.28
C ARG A 259 -19.01 -3.73 -16.87
N TYR A 260 -18.10 -4.22 -16.04
CA TYR A 260 -18.40 -4.87 -14.76
C TYR A 260 -17.99 -4.05 -13.54
N GLY A 261 -17.32 -2.92 -13.73
CA GLY A 261 -16.91 -2.09 -12.61
C GLY A 261 -15.48 -2.35 -12.18
N ARG A 262 -15.25 -2.33 -10.87
CA ARG A 262 -13.93 -2.58 -10.30
C ARG A 262 -13.58 -4.06 -10.43
N VAL A 263 -12.41 -4.34 -10.99
CA VAL A 263 -11.80 -5.66 -11.07
C VAL A 263 -10.65 -5.68 -10.08
N TYR A 264 -10.55 -6.73 -9.27
CA TYR A 264 -9.38 -6.91 -8.41
C TYR A 264 -8.19 -7.39 -9.25
N THR A 265 -6.99 -6.97 -8.89
CA THR A 265 -5.76 -7.43 -9.52
C THR A 265 -4.69 -7.64 -8.46
N ASP A 266 -3.95 -8.74 -8.57
CA ASP A 266 -2.70 -8.89 -7.86
C ASP A 266 -1.58 -8.17 -8.63
N ILE A 267 -0.71 -7.48 -7.90
CA ILE A 267 0.45 -6.78 -8.45
C ILE A 267 1.66 -7.28 -7.66
N ASP A 268 2.65 -7.79 -8.39
CA ASP A 268 3.91 -8.22 -7.80
C ASP A 268 4.65 -7.02 -7.20
N GLU A 269 4.48 -6.78 -5.90
CA GLU A 269 5.16 -5.74 -5.12
C GLU A 269 6.64 -6.07 -4.82
N LYS A 270 7.32 -6.73 -5.76
CA LYS A 270 8.78 -6.96 -5.67
C LYS A 270 9.60 -5.69 -5.72
N THR A 271 9.05 -4.57 -6.18
CA THR A 271 9.78 -3.31 -6.32
C THR A 271 9.64 -2.43 -5.07
N SER A 272 10.78 -1.97 -4.53
CA SER A 272 10.91 -1.12 -3.33
C SER A 272 10.18 0.23 -3.38
N VAL A 273 9.48 0.49 -4.48
CA VAL A 273 8.90 1.77 -4.86
C VAL A 273 7.50 1.93 -4.27
N SER A 274 6.73 0.84 -4.12
CA SER A 274 5.33 0.89 -3.66
C SER A 274 5.19 1.58 -2.30
N LYS A 275 6.13 1.32 -1.39
CA LYS A 275 6.24 1.95 -0.06
C LYS A 275 6.22 3.48 -0.09
N TYR A 276 6.68 4.12 -1.18
CA TYR A 276 6.85 5.57 -1.26
C TYR A 276 5.86 6.27 -2.20
N LEU A 277 5.00 5.51 -2.87
CA LEU A 277 4.01 6.10 -3.76
C LEU A 277 2.89 6.71 -2.92
N ARG A 278 2.61 7.98 -3.18
CA ARG A 278 1.42 8.67 -2.67
C ARG A 278 0.67 9.22 -3.86
N ARG A 279 -0.64 9.00 -3.89
CA ARG A 279 -1.48 9.69 -4.86
C ARG A 279 -1.51 11.18 -4.51
N ILE A 280 -1.13 12.03 -5.47
CA ILE A 280 -1.37 13.48 -5.44
C ILE A 280 -2.86 13.72 -5.71
#